data_AF-A0A7C8GW10-F1
#
_entry.id   AF-A0A7C8GW10-F1
#
_cell.length_a   1.000
_cell.length_b   1.000
_cell.length_c   1.000
_cell.angle_alpha   90.00
_cell.angle_beta   90.00
_cell.angle_gamma   90.00
#
_symmetry.space_group_name_H-M   'P 1'
#
loop_
_entity.id
_entity.type
_entity.pdbx_description
1 polymer ?
#
loop_
_entity_poly.entity_id
_entity_poly.type
_entity_poly.pdbx_seq_one_letter_code
_entity_poly.pdbx_strand_id
1 'polypeptide(L)'
;MVPSDFPEIKYPNNTDFIYATCEAIISLAGVLNGKILALFTSYDMLKSAYYILKESEELADYIIIGQGISSGSRNRLIKHFQSFSQSILLGTNAYWEGIDIPGEDLSCVIIVKLPFQAPNDPVFAKKAEYYKQMGKNPFMELSLPKAVFQFKQGFGRLIRRETDKGVIFVLDERIMTKKYGKYFTQSIPDVPMHFEPIYQLIEKVNDWI
;
A
#
# COMPACT_ATOMS: atom_id res chain seq x y z
N MET A 1 4.69 -9.16 -4.10
CA MET A 1 3.57 -9.87 -4.74
C MET A 1 2.62 -8.86 -5.35
N VAL A 2 2.07 -9.14 -6.54
CA VAL A 2 1.17 -8.25 -7.28
C VAL A 2 0.03 -9.10 -7.86
N PRO A 3 -1.24 -8.91 -7.46
CA PRO A 3 -2.34 -9.67 -8.04
C PRO A 3 -2.59 -9.27 -9.51
N SER A 4 -2.87 -10.25 -10.36
CA SER A 4 -3.15 -10.05 -11.80
C SER A 4 -4.64 -9.94 -12.14
N ASP A 5 -5.52 -10.11 -11.15
CA ASP A 5 -6.98 -10.20 -11.28
C ASP A 5 -7.72 -9.16 -10.41
N PHE A 6 -6.99 -8.15 -9.92
CA PHE A 6 -7.59 -7.10 -9.11
C PHE A 6 -8.49 -6.19 -9.97
N PRO A 7 -9.67 -5.77 -9.49
CA PRO A 7 -10.55 -4.88 -10.25
C PRO A 7 -9.85 -3.60 -10.69
N GLU A 8 -10.24 -3.05 -11.84
CA GLU A 8 -9.79 -1.72 -12.22
C GLU A 8 -10.51 -0.64 -11.40
N ILE A 9 -9.79 0.43 -11.07
CA ILE A 9 -10.41 1.60 -10.43
C ILE A 9 -11.15 2.40 -11.49
N LYS A 10 -12.47 2.36 -11.43
CA LYS A 10 -13.34 3.22 -12.23
C LYS A 10 -13.63 4.48 -11.42
N TYR A 11 -13.34 5.65 -11.97
CA TYR A 11 -13.74 6.92 -11.33
C TYR A 11 -15.10 7.36 -11.89
N PRO A 12 -16.06 7.79 -11.04
CA PRO A 12 -15.94 7.98 -9.59
C PRO A 12 -16.21 6.73 -8.74
N ASN A 13 -16.78 5.65 -9.31
CA ASN A 13 -17.19 4.47 -8.55
C ASN A 13 -16.07 3.41 -8.41
N ASN A 14 -15.39 3.43 -7.27
CA ASN A 14 -14.31 2.51 -6.90
C ASN A 14 -14.74 1.42 -5.90
N THR A 15 -16.04 1.14 -5.80
CA THR A 15 -16.63 0.21 -4.82
C THR A 15 -16.06 -1.20 -4.94
N ASP A 16 -16.05 -1.79 -6.15
CA ASP A 16 -15.52 -3.15 -6.38
C ASP A 16 -14.05 -3.26 -5.97
N PHE A 17 -13.26 -2.23 -6.26
CA PHE A 17 -11.86 -2.17 -5.88
C PHE A 17 -11.68 -2.10 -4.35
N ILE A 18 -12.52 -1.33 -3.65
CA ILE A 18 -12.48 -1.24 -2.19
C ILE A 18 -12.86 -2.58 -1.57
N TYR A 19 -13.91 -3.24 -2.06
CA TYR A 19 -14.29 -4.58 -1.60
C TYR A 19 -13.17 -5.58 -1.83
N ALA A 20 -12.61 -5.67 -3.04
CA ALA A 20 -11.47 -6.54 -3.31
C ALA A 20 -10.26 -6.24 -2.43
N THR A 21 -10.01 -4.96 -2.10
CA THR A 21 -8.97 -4.55 -1.14
C THR A 21 -9.26 -5.10 0.26
N CYS A 22 -10.50 -5.02 0.73
CA CYS A 22 -10.89 -5.55 2.04
C CYS A 22 -10.78 -7.07 2.08
N GLU A 23 -11.27 -7.77 1.06
CA GLU A 23 -11.15 -9.24 0.92
C GLU A 23 -9.69 -9.70 0.95
N ALA A 24 -8.81 -8.99 0.23
CA ALA A 24 -7.38 -9.28 0.25
C ALA A 24 -6.77 -9.06 1.65
N ILE A 25 -7.16 -7.99 2.36
CA ILE A 25 -6.72 -7.72 3.73
C ILE A 25 -7.20 -8.82 4.69
N ILE A 26 -8.46 -9.23 4.60
CA ILE A 26 -9.06 -10.29 5.44
C ILE A 26 -8.35 -11.63 5.20
N SER A 27 -8.18 -12.01 3.93
CA SER A 27 -7.50 -13.25 3.56
C SER A 27 -6.04 -13.28 4.03
N LEU A 28 -5.32 -12.16 3.87
CA LEU A 28 -3.95 -12.03 4.36
C LEU A 28 -3.89 -12.05 5.89
N ALA A 29 -4.84 -11.44 6.59
CA ALA A 29 -4.91 -11.51 8.04
C ALA A 29 -5.06 -12.97 8.51
N GLY A 30 -5.94 -13.75 7.87
CA GLY A 30 -6.17 -15.15 8.21
C GLY A 30 -4.95 -16.05 8.06
N VAL A 31 -4.12 -15.84 7.03
CA VAL A 31 -2.92 -16.68 6.81
C VAL A 31 -1.69 -16.18 7.57
N LEU A 32 -1.57 -14.87 7.81
CA LEU A 32 -0.39 -14.28 8.46
C LEU A 32 -0.46 -14.30 9.98
N ASN A 33 -1.68 -14.19 10.56
CA ASN A 33 -1.91 -14.06 12.00
C ASN A 33 -1.04 -12.99 12.71
N GLY A 34 -0.68 -11.94 11.97
CA GLY A 34 0.23 -10.90 12.43
C GLY A 34 -0.19 -9.50 12.01
N LYS A 35 0.71 -8.53 12.11
CA LYS A 35 0.37 -7.12 11.87
C LYS A 35 0.40 -6.77 10.39
N ILE A 36 -0.62 -6.05 9.93
CA ILE A 36 -0.77 -5.60 8.53
C ILE A 36 -0.78 -4.08 8.48
N LEU A 37 0.04 -3.50 7.59
CA LEU A 37 -0.01 -2.08 7.25
C LEU A 37 -0.58 -1.90 5.83
N ALA A 38 -1.75 -1.30 5.70
CA ALA A 38 -2.34 -0.97 4.40
C ALA A 38 -2.22 0.54 4.10
N LEU A 39 -1.57 0.86 2.99
CA LEU A 39 -1.24 2.22 2.56
C LEU A 39 -2.12 2.65 1.39
N PHE A 40 -3.04 3.57 1.68
CA PHE A 40 -4.01 4.14 0.75
C PHE A 40 -3.49 5.47 0.18
N THR A 41 -3.90 5.81 -1.04
CA THR A 41 -3.64 7.13 -1.64
C THR A 41 -4.80 8.12 -1.43
N SER A 42 -5.90 7.70 -0.82
CA SER A 42 -7.10 8.50 -0.57
C SER A 42 -7.65 8.25 0.84
N TYR A 43 -8.03 9.33 1.53
CA TYR A 43 -8.73 9.25 2.82
C TYR A 43 -10.12 8.64 2.68
N ASP A 44 -10.82 8.90 1.57
CA ASP A 44 -12.15 8.35 1.34
C ASP A 44 -12.11 6.83 1.19
N MET A 45 -11.15 6.32 0.41
CA MET A 45 -10.95 4.87 0.27
C MET A 45 -10.56 4.21 1.59
N LEU A 46 -9.65 4.83 2.34
CA LEU A 46 -9.25 4.37 3.67
C LEU A 46 -10.47 4.29 4.60
N LYS A 47 -11.31 5.33 4.60
CA LYS A 47 -12.50 5.41 5.44
C LYS A 47 -13.51 4.33 5.09
N SER A 48 -13.80 4.12 3.81
CA SER A 48 -14.68 3.04 3.37
C SER A 48 -14.14 1.67 3.78
N ALA A 49 -12.86 1.40 3.52
CA ALA A 49 -12.22 0.14 3.91
C ALA A 49 -12.23 -0.07 5.44
N TYR A 50 -12.00 0.98 6.23
CA TYR A 50 -12.04 0.91 7.70
C TYR A 50 -13.39 0.38 8.22
N TYR A 51 -14.50 0.92 7.71
CA TYR A 51 -15.83 0.51 8.19
C TYR A 51 -16.17 -0.91 7.72
N ILE A 52 -15.85 -1.28 6.48
CA ILE A 52 -16.05 -2.65 5.99
C ILE A 52 -15.26 -3.65 6.83
N LEU A 53 -13.97 -3.39 7.06
CA LEU A 53 -13.12 -4.27 7.86
C LEU A 53 -13.60 -4.36 9.32
N LYS A 54 -14.12 -3.26 9.88
CA LYS A 54 -14.66 -3.26 11.26
C LYS A 54 -15.92 -4.10 11.43
N GLU A 55 -16.65 -4.36 10.36
CA GLU A 55 -17.86 -5.18 10.36
C GLU A 55 -17.60 -6.65 10.00
N SER A 56 -16.39 -7.00 9.56
CA SER A 56 -16.00 -8.39 9.26
C SER A 56 -15.85 -9.20 10.55
N GLU A 57 -16.61 -10.30 10.64
CA GLU A 57 -16.52 -11.27 11.73
C GLU A 57 -15.18 -12.04 11.70
N GLU A 58 -14.58 -12.22 10.52
CA GLU A 58 -13.28 -12.88 10.37
C GLU A 58 -12.12 -12.11 11.02
N LEU A 59 -12.33 -10.82 11.29
CA LEU A 59 -11.38 -9.93 11.95
C LEU A 59 -11.71 -9.66 13.41
N ALA A 60 -12.55 -10.48 14.06
CA ALA A 60 -12.96 -10.30 15.45
C ALA A 60 -11.78 -10.19 16.43
N ASP A 61 -10.69 -10.91 16.18
CA ASP A 61 -9.47 -10.91 17.00
C ASP A 61 -8.49 -9.77 16.65
N TYR A 62 -8.78 -8.98 15.60
CA TYR A 62 -7.89 -7.96 15.09
C TYR A 62 -8.23 -6.55 15.57
N ILE A 63 -7.20 -5.83 16.03
CA ILE A 63 -7.33 -4.40 16.28
C ILE A 63 -7.15 -3.61 14.99
N ILE A 64 -8.27 -3.13 14.43
CA ILE A 64 -8.29 -2.27 13.24
C ILE A 64 -8.17 -0.79 13.64
N ILE A 65 -7.18 -0.11 13.06
CA ILE A 65 -6.81 1.29 13.34
C ILE A 65 -6.82 2.08 12.03
N GLY A 66 -7.59 3.16 11.96
CA GLY A 66 -7.70 4.01 10.78
C GLY A 66 -7.16 5.43 11.01
N GLN A 67 -6.26 5.91 10.14
CA GLN A 67 -5.80 7.29 10.18
C GLN A 67 -6.94 8.29 10.03
N GLY A 68 -7.01 9.27 10.93
CA GLY A 68 -8.05 10.30 10.86
C GLY A 68 -9.45 9.79 11.20
N ILE A 69 -9.56 8.54 11.66
CA ILE A 69 -10.80 7.90 12.10
C ILE A 69 -10.65 7.46 13.56
N SER A 70 -9.62 6.66 13.85
CA SER A 70 -9.27 6.28 15.20
C SER A 70 -8.66 7.47 15.94
N SER A 71 -9.04 7.65 17.21
CA SER A 71 -8.58 8.75 18.04
C SER A 71 -7.09 8.66 18.38
N GLY A 72 -6.33 9.69 18.04
CA GLY A 72 -4.94 9.82 18.45
C GLY A 72 -4.06 10.53 17.43
N SER A 73 -2.89 10.99 17.87
CA SER A 73 -1.85 11.45 16.97
C SER A 73 -1.26 10.25 16.19
N ARG A 74 -0.61 10.54 15.06
CA ARG A 74 0.11 9.52 14.26
C ARG A 74 0.99 8.60 15.12
N ASN A 75 1.80 9.18 16.00
CA ASN A 75 2.69 8.40 16.87
C ASN A 75 1.91 7.51 17.85
N ARG A 76 0.75 7.98 18.34
CA ARG A 76 -0.12 7.18 19.20
C ARG A 76 -0.73 6.00 18.44
N LEU A 77 -1.18 6.22 17.21
CA LEU A 77 -1.72 5.15 16.36
C LEU A 77 -0.67 4.08 16.04
N ILE A 78 0.58 4.49 15.76
CA ILE A 78 1.69 3.55 15.54
C ILE A 78 2.00 2.74 16.82
N LYS A 79 2.10 3.39 17.98
CA LYS A 79 2.31 2.68 19.25
C LYS A 79 1.19 1.71 19.57
N HIS A 80 -0.06 2.11 19.28
CA HIS A 80 -1.23 1.27 19.47
C HIS A 80 -1.22 0.07 18.52
N PHE A 81 -0.83 0.27 17.26
CA PHE A 81 -0.62 -0.81 16.30
C PHE A 81 0.44 -1.81 16.78
N GLN A 82 1.56 -1.30 17.32
CA GLN A 82 2.66 -2.12 17.83
C GLN A 82 2.32 -2.89 19.11
N SER A 83 1.36 -2.43 19.92
CA SER A 83 1.04 -3.08 21.20
C SER A 83 0.20 -4.36 21.07
N PHE A 84 -0.24 -4.72 19.86
CA PHE A 84 -1.02 -5.93 19.61
C PHE A 84 -0.33 -6.85 18.61
N SER A 85 -0.36 -8.17 18.84
CA SER A 85 0.16 -9.17 17.91
C SER A 85 -0.63 -9.19 16.59
N GLN A 86 -1.96 -9.04 16.67
CA GLN A 86 -2.89 -9.01 15.53
C GLN A 86 -3.52 -7.63 15.42
N SER A 87 -3.00 -6.82 14.49
CA SER A 87 -3.49 -5.47 14.25
C SER A 87 -3.40 -5.08 12.78
N ILE A 88 -4.32 -4.24 12.34
CA ILE A 88 -4.36 -3.71 10.99
C ILE A 88 -4.32 -2.18 11.09
N LEU A 89 -3.28 -1.57 10.56
CA LEU A 89 -3.17 -0.11 10.45
C LEU A 89 -3.46 0.32 9.01
N LEU A 90 -4.54 1.08 8.85
CA LEU A 90 -4.91 1.73 7.61
C LEU A 90 -4.37 3.16 7.63
N GLY A 91 -3.46 3.47 6.72
CA GLY A 91 -2.77 4.75 6.63
C GLY A 91 -2.80 5.34 5.23
N THR A 92 -2.70 6.67 5.12
CA THR A 92 -2.52 7.35 3.82
C THR A 92 -1.05 7.60 3.47
N ASN A 93 -0.79 8.21 2.32
CA ASN A 93 0.55 8.62 1.86
C ASN A 93 1.42 9.32 2.92
N ALA A 94 0.83 10.01 3.90
CA ALA A 94 1.56 10.62 5.02
C ALA A 94 2.36 9.60 5.86
N TYR A 95 1.99 8.32 5.84
CA TYR A 95 2.67 7.26 6.59
C TYR A 95 3.96 6.76 5.92
N TRP A 96 4.17 7.02 4.63
CA TRP A 96 5.39 6.63 3.91
C TRP A 96 6.63 7.36 4.43
N GLU A 97 6.44 8.60 4.92
CA GLU A 97 7.47 9.45 5.48
C GLU A 97 7.37 9.41 7.02
N GLY A 98 8.02 8.46 7.68
CA GLY A 98 8.22 8.54 9.14
C GLY A 98 7.66 7.39 9.98
N ILE A 99 7.12 6.31 9.40
CA ILE A 99 6.89 5.11 10.22
C ILE A 99 8.22 4.39 10.46
N ASP A 100 8.48 4.13 11.73
CA ASP A 100 9.42 3.14 12.21
C ASP A 100 8.64 2.04 12.93
N ILE A 101 8.27 1.00 12.18
CA ILE A 101 7.78 -0.26 12.76
C ILE A 101 8.96 -1.21 12.72
N PRO A 102 9.41 -1.75 13.88
CA PRO A 102 10.41 -2.79 13.93
C PRO A 102 10.02 -3.98 13.05
N GLY A 103 10.95 -4.50 12.24
CA GLY A 103 10.69 -5.53 11.23
C GLY A 103 10.23 -6.87 11.78
N GLU A 104 10.51 -7.17 13.06
CA GLU A 104 10.04 -8.40 13.73
C GLU A 104 8.53 -8.41 13.99
N ASP A 105 7.87 -7.25 13.89
CA ASP A 105 6.46 -7.07 14.22
C ASP A 105 5.52 -6.97 13.00
N LEU A 106 6.04 -6.75 11.79
CA LEU A 106 5.25 -6.40 10.61
C LEU A 106 5.26 -7.52 9.56
N SER A 107 4.19 -8.32 9.54
CA SER A 107 4.08 -9.49 8.66
C SER A 107 3.77 -9.13 7.21
N CYS A 108 2.98 -8.07 6.99
CA CYS A 108 2.61 -7.66 5.64
C CYS A 108 2.38 -6.17 5.48
N VAL A 109 2.78 -5.67 4.31
CA VAL A 109 2.45 -4.33 3.85
C VAL A 109 1.70 -4.39 2.55
N ILE A 110 0.59 -3.69 2.50
CA ILE A 110 -0.29 -3.61 1.34
C ILE A 110 -0.22 -2.19 0.80
N ILE A 111 0.36 -2.03 -0.38
CA ILE A 111 0.36 -0.80 -1.15
C ILE A 111 -0.87 -0.86 -2.04
N VAL A 112 -1.93 -0.16 -1.62
CA VAL A 112 -3.23 -0.22 -2.30
C VAL A 112 -3.14 0.38 -3.70
N LYS A 113 -2.33 1.44 -3.88
CA LYS A 113 -2.05 2.05 -5.19
C LYS A 113 -0.62 2.56 -5.28
N LEU A 114 -0.09 2.62 -6.49
CA LEU A 114 1.16 3.33 -6.75
C LEU A 114 1.02 4.81 -6.31
N PRO A 115 2.01 5.39 -5.61
CA PRO A 115 1.90 6.68 -4.93
C PRO A 115 2.04 7.86 -5.90
N PHE A 116 1.24 7.88 -6.96
CA PHE A 116 1.12 9.04 -7.84
C PHE A 116 0.35 10.15 -7.15
N GLN A 117 0.83 11.39 -7.30
CA GLN A 117 0.13 12.55 -6.78
C GLN A 117 -1.16 12.81 -7.55
N ALA A 118 -2.14 13.38 -6.85
CA ALA A 118 -3.33 13.90 -7.52
C ALA A 118 -2.93 15.05 -8.47
N PRO A 119 -3.47 15.10 -9.69
CA PRO A 119 -3.11 16.11 -10.69
C PRO A 119 -3.52 17.54 -10.31
N ASN A 120 -4.38 17.71 -9.30
CA ASN A 120 -4.95 19.01 -8.89
C ASN A 120 -4.06 19.82 -7.93
N ASP A 121 -2.81 19.42 -7.70
CA ASP A 121 -1.86 20.21 -6.90
C ASP A 121 -1.39 21.45 -7.71
N PRO A 122 -1.67 22.69 -7.25
CA PRO A 122 -1.33 23.90 -8.00
C PRO A 122 0.18 24.08 -8.25
N VAL A 123 1.03 23.62 -7.34
CA VAL A 123 2.49 23.65 -7.49
C VAL A 123 2.91 22.62 -8.54
N PHE A 124 2.29 21.45 -8.51
CA PHE A 124 2.50 20.42 -9.53
C PHE A 124 2.09 20.92 -10.92
N ALA A 125 0.94 21.58 -11.04
CA ALA A 125 0.43 22.11 -12.30
C ALA A 125 1.39 23.11 -12.96
N LYS A 126 1.93 24.06 -12.19
CA LYS A 126 2.93 25.03 -12.70
C LYS A 126 4.21 24.34 -13.17
N LYS A 127 4.73 23.39 -12.40
CA LYS A 127 5.92 22.63 -12.80
C LYS A 127 5.63 21.80 -14.05
N ALA A 128 4.46 21.19 -14.15
CA ALA A 128 4.07 20.41 -15.32
C ALA A 128 3.99 21.27 -16.58
N GLU A 129 3.49 22.51 -16.48
CA GLU A 129 3.47 23.45 -17.60
C GLU A 129 4.88 23.79 -18.10
N TYR A 130 5.83 24.03 -17.19
CA TYR A 130 7.24 24.27 -17.53
C TYR A 130 7.84 23.13 -18.37
N TYR A 131 7.64 21.87 -17.96
CA TYR A 131 8.13 20.72 -18.76
C TYR A 131 7.42 20.59 -20.10
N LYS A 132 6.12 20.91 -20.18
CA LYS A 132 5.41 20.93 -21.47
C LYS A 132 5.97 21.97 -22.41
N GLN A 133 6.28 23.18 -21.93
CA GLN A 133 6.89 24.26 -22.72
C GLN A 133 8.26 23.86 -23.28
N MET A 134 8.99 22.98 -22.60
CA MET A 134 10.25 22.39 -23.08
C MET A 134 10.07 21.19 -24.04
N GLY A 135 8.83 20.85 -24.42
CA GLY A 135 8.54 19.69 -25.28
C GLY A 135 8.69 18.34 -24.59
N LYS A 136 8.72 18.30 -23.25
CA LYS A 136 8.88 17.09 -22.45
C LYS A 136 7.55 16.59 -21.89
N ASN A 137 7.51 15.32 -21.47
CA ASN A 137 6.34 14.72 -20.83
C ASN A 137 6.39 14.91 -19.29
N PRO A 138 5.50 15.73 -18.68
CA PRO A 138 5.51 15.96 -17.23
C PRO A 138 5.30 14.71 -16.40
N PHE A 139 4.59 13.71 -16.91
CA PHE A 139 4.45 12.43 -16.21
C PHE A 139 5.82 11.78 -16.02
N MET A 140 6.63 11.72 -17.09
CA MET A 140 7.96 11.11 -17.06
C MET A 140 8.98 11.94 -16.29
N GLU A 141 8.88 13.27 -16.34
CA GLU A 141 9.87 14.16 -15.73
C GLU A 141 9.54 14.55 -14.27
N LEU A 142 8.27 14.47 -13.85
CA LEU A 142 7.82 14.90 -12.52
C LEU A 142 7.06 13.81 -11.76
N SER A 143 5.94 13.34 -12.30
CA SER A 143 5.05 12.42 -11.56
C SER A 143 5.74 11.11 -11.23
N LEU A 144 6.37 10.49 -12.23
CA LEU A 144 6.98 9.18 -12.12
C LEU A 144 8.22 9.20 -11.21
N PRO A 145 9.20 10.10 -11.36
CA PRO A 145 10.35 10.14 -10.45
C PRO A 145 9.94 10.36 -8.99
N LYS A 146 8.93 11.20 -8.75
CA LYS A 146 8.42 11.45 -7.40
C LYS A 146 7.72 10.22 -6.81
N ALA A 147 6.88 9.56 -7.59
CA ALA A 147 6.20 8.33 -7.16
C ALA A 147 7.20 7.19 -6.90
N VAL A 148 8.20 7.02 -7.76
CA VAL A 148 9.27 6.02 -7.58
C VAL A 148 10.09 6.32 -6.33
N PHE A 149 10.44 7.59 -6.10
CA PHE A 149 11.15 7.99 -4.88
C PHE A 149 10.34 7.66 -3.61
N GLN A 150 9.05 8.00 -3.60
CA GLN A 150 8.15 7.68 -2.48
C GLN A 150 8.01 6.17 -2.28
N PHE A 151 7.84 5.41 -3.37
CA PHE A 151 7.75 3.95 -3.33
C PHE A 151 9.00 3.32 -2.73
N LYS A 152 10.20 3.73 -3.19
CA LYS A 152 11.48 3.27 -2.66
C LYS A 152 11.63 3.56 -1.17
N GLN A 153 11.24 4.76 -0.74
CA GLN A 153 11.29 5.15 0.67
C GLN A 153 10.35 4.32 1.54
N GLY A 154 9.14 4.03 1.04
CA GLY A 154 8.22 3.11 1.72
C GLY A 154 8.83 1.73 1.83
N PHE A 155 9.25 1.15 0.71
CA PHE A 155 9.82 -0.20 0.63
C PHE A 155 10.98 -0.40 1.62
N GLY A 156 11.97 0.50 1.63
CA GLY A 156 13.15 0.40 2.50
C GLY A 156 12.86 0.54 4.00
N ARG A 157 11.66 0.97 4.39
CA ARG A 157 11.23 1.01 5.79
C ARG A 157 10.59 -0.30 6.25
N LEU A 158 10.19 -1.16 5.31
CA LEU A 158 9.47 -2.41 5.55
C LEU A 158 10.42 -3.59 5.75
N ILE A 159 11.59 -3.55 5.10
CA ILE A 159 12.65 -4.56 5.22
C ILE A 159 13.90 -3.82 5.69
N ARG A 160 14.23 -3.94 6.98
CA ARG A 160 15.32 -3.17 7.61
C ARG A 160 16.52 -4.05 7.96
N ARG A 161 16.30 -5.34 8.21
CA ARG A 161 17.33 -6.33 8.52
C ARG A 161 17.19 -7.53 7.58
N GLU A 162 18.31 -8.20 7.30
CA GLU A 162 18.32 -9.44 6.50
C GLU A 162 17.48 -10.57 7.11
N THR A 163 17.20 -10.49 8.41
CA THR A 163 16.38 -11.45 9.16
C THR A 163 14.89 -11.12 9.16
N ASP A 164 14.50 -9.91 8.73
CA ASP A 164 13.09 -9.51 8.71
C ASP A 164 12.35 -10.34 7.65
N LYS A 165 11.32 -11.07 8.08
CA LYS A 165 10.43 -11.83 7.19
C LYS A 165 9.11 -11.08 7.08
N GLY A 166 8.78 -10.63 5.86
CA GLY A 166 7.46 -10.08 5.57
C GLY A 166 7.16 -10.09 4.09
N VAL A 167 5.88 -9.92 3.75
CA VAL A 167 5.40 -9.89 2.36
C VAL A 167 4.86 -8.51 2.01
N ILE A 168 5.25 -8.01 0.83
CA ILE A 168 4.72 -6.76 0.28
C ILE A 168 3.75 -7.09 -0.84
N PHE A 169 2.51 -6.65 -0.71
CA PHE A 169 1.48 -6.68 -1.75
C PHE A 169 1.34 -5.31 -2.38
N VAL A 170 1.34 -5.25 -3.71
CA VAL A 170 1.01 -4.03 -4.47
C VAL A 170 -0.26 -4.33 -5.25
N LEU A 171 -1.41 -3.78 -4.84
CA LEU A 171 -2.73 -4.06 -5.45
C LEU A 171 -2.99 -3.26 -6.74
N ASP A 172 -1.90 -2.83 -7.38
CA ASP A 172 -1.91 -1.97 -8.56
C ASP A 172 -1.06 -2.63 -9.65
N GLU A 173 -1.72 -3.39 -10.50
CA GLU A 173 -1.10 -4.17 -11.57
C GLU A 173 -0.26 -3.32 -12.54
N ARG A 174 -0.44 -1.99 -12.57
CA ARG A 174 0.34 -1.09 -13.42
C ARG A 174 1.84 -1.16 -13.15
N ILE A 175 2.26 -1.61 -11.97
CA ILE A 175 3.67 -1.89 -11.66
C ILE A 175 4.26 -3.00 -12.56
N MET A 176 3.41 -3.93 -13.02
CA MET A 176 3.77 -5.02 -13.92
C MET A 176 3.35 -4.74 -15.37
N THR A 177 2.17 -4.16 -15.60
CA THR A 177 1.57 -4.07 -16.93
C THR A 177 1.98 -2.82 -17.72
N LYS A 178 2.43 -1.74 -17.06
CA LYS A 178 2.83 -0.50 -17.75
C LYS A 178 4.33 -0.44 -17.95
N LYS A 179 4.77 0.15 -19.08
CA LYS A 179 6.20 0.33 -19.41
C LYS A 179 7.00 1.06 -18.34
N TYR A 180 6.36 1.96 -17.58
CA TYR A 180 7.01 2.68 -16.49
C TYR A 180 7.11 1.86 -15.19
N GLY A 181 6.39 0.74 -15.07
CA GLY A 181 6.38 -0.12 -13.90
C GLY A 181 7.79 -0.58 -13.50
N LYS A 182 8.63 -0.84 -14.51
CA LYS A 182 10.06 -1.17 -14.33
C LYS A 182 10.84 -0.16 -13.49
N TYR A 183 10.49 1.13 -13.51
CA TYR A 183 11.19 2.13 -12.70
C TYR A 183 10.92 1.95 -11.21
N PHE A 184 9.75 1.42 -10.84
CA PHE A 184 9.43 1.05 -9.46
C PHE A 184 10.20 -0.20 -9.04
N THR A 185 10.12 -1.27 -9.83
CA THR A 185 10.79 -2.55 -9.50
C THR A 185 12.31 -2.42 -9.46
N GLN A 186 12.91 -1.61 -10.35
CA GLN A 186 14.36 -1.34 -10.34
C GLN A 186 14.81 -0.37 -9.24
N SER A 187 13.87 0.29 -8.55
CA SER A 187 14.21 1.23 -7.47
C SER A 187 14.41 0.57 -6.11
N ILE A 188 13.99 -0.69 -5.97
CA ILE A 188 14.05 -1.50 -4.74
C ILE A 188 15.11 -2.61 -4.88
N PRO A 189 15.57 -3.21 -3.77
CA PRO A 189 16.44 -4.38 -3.82
C PRO A 189 15.86 -5.53 -4.64
N ASP A 190 16.73 -6.40 -5.15
CA ASP A 190 16.30 -7.60 -5.85
C ASP A 190 15.61 -8.55 -4.87
N VAL A 191 14.32 -8.79 -5.10
CA VAL A 191 13.46 -9.64 -4.26
C VAL A 191 12.57 -10.49 -5.16
N PRO A 192 12.17 -11.70 -4.73
CA PRO A 192 11.23 -12.51 -5.48
C PRO A 192 9.92 -11.75 -5.78
N MET A 193 9.57 -11.67 -7.06
CA MET A 193 8.36 -11.01 -7.53
C MET A 193 7.40 -12.04 -8.13
N HIS A 194 6.16 -12.01 -7.66
CA HIS A 194 5.07 -12.86 -8.15
C HIS A 194 3.96 -11.98 -8.74
N PHE A 195 3.49 -12.31 -9.95
CA PHE A 195 2.38 -11.66 -10.65
C PHE A 195 1.40 -12.73 -11.13
N GLU A 196 0.44 -13.03 -10.27
CA GLU A 196 -0.47 -14.18 -10.38
C GLU A 196 -1.85 -13.79 -9.78
N PRO A 197 -2.91 -14.57 -10.00
CA PRO A 197 -4.21 -14.34 -9.35
C PRO A 197 -4.08 -14.28 -7.81
N ILE A 198 -4.90 -13.44 -7.16
CA ILE A 198 -4.77 -13.16 -5.72
C ILE A 198 -4.82 -14.44 -4.85
N TYR A 199 -5.64 -15.42 -5.22
CA TYR A 199 -5.74 -16.68 -4.47
C TYR A 199 -4.42 -17.47 -4.48
N GLN A 200 -3.70 -17.54 -5.61
CA GLN A 200 -2.41 -18.23 -5.70
C GLN A 200 -1.33 -17.49 -4.90
N LEU A 201 -1.40 -16.16 -4.87
CA LEU A 201 -0.49 -15.37 -4.04
C LEU A 201 -0.72 -15.63 -2.55
N ILE A 202 -1.98 -15.73 -2.11
CA ILE A 202 -2.31 -16.06 -0.72
C ILE A 202 -1.83 -17.47 -0.36
N GLU A 203 -2.01 -18.46 -1.24
CA GLU A 203 -1.47 -19.82 -1.04
C GLU A 203 0.06 -19.79 -0.86
N LYS A 204 0.78 -19.05 -1.71
CA LYS A 204 2.24 -18.89 -1.58
C LYS A 204 2.67 -18.24 -0.27
N VAL A 205 1.88 -17.28 0.24
CA VAL A 205 2.15 -16.66 1.54
C VAL A 205 1.99 -17.70 2.65
N ASN A 206 0.92 -18.50 2.58
CA ASN A 206 0.63 -19.54 3.55
C ASN A 206 1.71 -20.64 3.58
N ASP A 207 2.24 -21.04 2.42
CA ASP A 207 3.30 -22.05 2.32
C ASP A 207 4.68 -21.55 2.77
N TRP A 208 4.87 -20.22 2.81
CA TRP A 208 6.15 -19.60 3.15
C TRP A 208 6.36 -19.40 4.66
N ILE A 209 5.27 -19.34 5.43
CA ILE A 209 5.26 -19.14 6.89
C ILE A 209 5.40 -20.48 7.60
#